data_AF-A0A8J7C7F4-F1
#
_entry.id   AF-A0A8J7C7F4-F1
#
_cell.length_a   1.000
_cell.length_b   1.000
_cell.length_c   1.000
_cell.angle_alpha   90.00
_cell.angle_beta   90.00
_cell.angle_gamma   90.00
#
_symmetry.space_group_name_H-M   'P 1'
#
loop_
_entity.id
_entity.type
_entity.pdbx_description
1 polymer ?
#
loop_
_entity_poly.entity_id
_entity_poly.type
_entity_poly.pdbx_seq_one_letter_code
_entity_poly.pdbx_strand_id
1 'polypeptide(L)' 'MPAHIQSLAAAVVILATAVVPPTSAPDDAKPSFWVENDSIEIGRVVAGHTASATFVFRNDGETDVHIVHATPS' A
#
# COMPACT_ATOMS: atom_id res chain seq x y z
N MET A 1 -69.03 -15.83 21.26
CA MET A 1 -68.02 -16.87 21.03
C MET A 1 -67.60 -16.81 19.56
N PRO A 2 -66.34 -17.07 19.21
CA PRO A 2 -65.12 -16.28 19.39
C PRO A 2 -64.74 -15.47 18.13
N ALA A 3 -63.67 -14.70 18.25
CA ALA A 3 -63.09 -13.80 17.26
C ALA A 3 -62.45 -14.53 16.07
N HIS A 4 -62.56 -13.96 14.86
CA HIS A 4 -61.62 -14.21 13.77
C HIS A 4 -61.05 -12.89 13.26
N ILE A 5 -59.91 -12.57 13.85
CA ILE A 5 -58.96 -11.52 13.45
C ILE A 5 -58.40 -11.95 12.09
N GLN A 6 -58.71 -11.21 11.02
CA GLN A 6 -58.01 -11.36 9.74
C GLN A 6 -57.01 -10.21 9.58
N SER A 7 -55.76 -10.55 9.88
CA SER A 7 -54.55 -9.78 9.65
C SER A 7 -54.40 -9.38 8.18
N LEU A 8 -54.28 -8.08 7.91
CA LEU A 8 -53.56 -7.59 6.73
C LEU A 8 -52.25 -6.98 7.21
N ALA A 9 -51.18 -7.76 7.10
CA ALA A 9 -49.82 -7.31 7.36
C ALA A 9 -49.41 -6.35 6.23
N ALA A 10 -49.14 -5.09 6.60
CA ALA A 10 -48.56 -4.10 5.71
C ALA A 10 -47.09 -4.49 5.41
N ALA A 11 -46.80 -4.84 4.16
CA ALA A 11 -45.45 -5.10 3.70
C ALA A 11 -44.71 -3.76 3.54
N VAL A 12 -43.83 -3.44 4.49
CA VAL A 12 -42.89 -2.32 4.40
C VAL A 12 -41.74 -2.74 3.48
N VAL A 13 -41.70 -2.18 2.28
CA VAL A 13 -40.56 -2.32 1.36
C VAL A 13 -39.48 -1.34 1.81
N ILE A 14 -38.43 -1.87 2.44
CA ILE A 14 -37.23 -1.08 2.79
C ILE A 14 -36.31 -1.08 1.57
N LEU A 15 -36.27 0.04 0.84
CA LEU A 15 -35.27 0.29 -0.19
C LEU A 15 -33.90 0.43 0.51
N ALA A 16 -33.05 -0.59 0.40
CA ALA A 16 -31.66 -0.51 0.79
C ALA A 16 -30.90 0.35 -0.24
N THR A 17 -30.75 1.64 0.04
CA THR A 17 -29.81 2.50 -0.70
C THR A 17 -28.40 2.05 -0.38
N ALA A 18 -27.74 1.41 -1.35
CA ALA A 18 -26.32 1.07 -1.26
C ALA A 18 -25.51 2.37 -1.11
N VAL A 19 -25.01 2.62 0.11
CA VAL A 19 -24.03 3.65 0.37
C VAL A 19 -22.73 3.20 -0.29
N VAL A 20 -22.38 3.82 -1.42
CA VAL A 20 -21.07 3.64 -2.05
C VAL A 20 -20.06 4.30 -1.12
N PRO A 21 -19.11 3.56 -0.52
CA PRO A 21 -18.08 4.18 0.29
C PRO A 21 -17.27 5.13 -0.60
N PRO A 22 -16.79 6.27 -0.07
CA PRO A 22 -15.93 7.17 -0.82
C PRO A 22 -14.72 6.37 -1.30
N THR A 23 -14.49 6.39 -2.62
CA THR A 23 -13.23 5.94 -3.21
C THR A 23 -12.11 6.64 -2.45
N SER A 24 -11.40 5.88 -1.62
CA SER A 24 -10.15 6.32 -1.02
C SER A 24 -9.28 6.86 -2.14
N ALA A 25 -8.79 8.09 -1.98
CA ALA A 25 -7.76 8.65 -2.84
C ALA A 25 -6.63 7.61 -3.00
N PRO A 26 -5.92 7.58 -4.13
CA PRO A 26 -4.81 6.65 -4.26
C PRO A 26 -3.85 6.96 -3.12
N ASP A 27 -3.78 6.05 -2.15
CA ASP A 27 -2.66 5.94 -1.22
C ASP A 27 -1.41 6.13 -2.07
N ASP A 28 -0.47 6.94 -1.59
CA ASP A 28 0.87 7.07 -2.17
C ASP A 28 1.41 5.65 -2.39
N ALA A 29 1.20 5.14 -3.60
CA ALA A 29 1.47 3.75 -3.90
C ALA A 29 2.97 3.64 -3.86
N LYS A 30 3.47 2.99 -2.80
CA LYS A 30 4.89 2.76 -2.59
C LYS A 30 5.48 2.31 -3.93
N PRO A 31 6.50 3.00 -4.46
CA PRO A 31 7.03 2.65 -5.76
C PRO A 31 7.45 1.18 -5.75
N SER A 32 7.05 0.43 -6.78
CA SER A 32 7.28 -1.01 -6.87
C SER A 32 8.77 -1.36 -6.86
N PHE A 33 9.62 -0.40 -7.21
CA PHE A 33 11.07 -0.47 -7.07
C PHE A 33 11.60 0.74 -6.31
N TRP A 34 12.38 0.52 -5.26
CA TRP A 34 12.86 1.57 -4.37
C TRP A 34 14.18 1.20 -3.69
N VAL A 35 14.86 2.19 -3.13
CA VAL A 35 16.12 2.01 -2.38
C VAL A 35 15.85 2.21 -0.90
N GLU A 36 16.33 1.29 -0.05
CA GLU A 36 16.09 1.32 1.40
C GLU A 36 16.72 2.54 2.08
N ASN A 37 17.90 2.93 1.61
CA ASN A 37 18.60 4.15 2.03
C ASN A 37 19.05 4.86 0.75
N ASP A 38 18.54 6.06 0.49
CA ASP A 38 18.92 6.85 -0.68
C ASP A 38 20.29 7.52 -0.54
N SER A 39 20.82 7.55 0.68
CA SER A 39 22.08 8.18 1.06
C SER A 39 22.77 7.40 2.18
N ILE A 40 24.12 7.36 2.14
CA ILE A 40 24.93 6.75 3.20
C ILE A 40 26.10 7.67 3.52
N GLU A 41 26.22 8.06 4.79
CA GLU A 41 27.38 8.78 5.30
C GLU A 41 28.39 7.78 5.89
N ILE A 42 29.55 7.66 5.25
CA ILE A 42 30.63 6.77 5.70
C ILE A 42 31.50 7.43 6.80
N GLY A 43 31.46 8.75 6.90
CA GLY A 43 32.28 9.52 7.83
C GLY A 43 33.77 9.57 7.42
N ARG A 44 34.65 9.79 8.40
CA ARG A 44 36.10 9.95 8.15
C ARG A 44 36.77 8.59 7.93
N VAL A 45 37.34 8.40 6.74
CA VAL A 45 38.22 7.26 6.43
C VAL A 45 39.68 7.67 6.63
N VAL A 46 40.46 6.83 7.31
CA VAL A 46 41.89 7.05 7.60
C VAL A 46 42.76 6.29 6.61
N ALA A 47 43.96 6.79 6.32
CA ALA A 47 44.92 6.12 5.44
C ALA A 47 45.16 4.66 5.87
N GLY A 48 45.22 3.76 4.88
CA GLY A 48 45.39 2.32 5.09
C GLY A 48 44.13 1.58 5.53
N HIS A 49 42.98 2.25 5.69
CA HIS A 49 41.72 1.63 6.09
C HIS A 49 40.73 1.64 4.93
N THR A 50 39.97 0.55 4.82
CA THR A 50 38.87 0.43 3.87
C THR A 50 37.56 0.65 4.61
N ALA A 51 36.68 1.46 4.05
CA ALA A 51 35.29 1.57 4.49
C ALA A 51 34.38 0.98 3.42
N SER A 52 33.31 0.30 3.85
CA SER A 52 32.34 -0.32 2.97
C SER A 52 30.93 0.07 3.42
N ALA A 53 30.06 0.31 2.45
CA ALA A 53 28.66 0.66 2.63
C ALA A 53 27.79 -0.15 1.67
N THR A 54 26.56 -0.44 2.09
CA THR A 54 25.63 -1.28 1.32
C THR A 54 24.35 -0.53 1.04
N PHE A 55 24.03 -0.38 -0.25
CA PHE A 55 22.71 0.03 -0.71
C PHE A 55 21.84 -1.20 -0.97
N VAL A 56 20.59 -1.16 -0.54
CA VAL A 56 19.62 -2.24 -0.75
C VAL A 56 18.53 -1.74 -1.69
N PHE A 57 18.47 -2.34 -2.88
CA PHE A 57 17.41 -2.12 -3.85
C PHE A 57 16.32 -3.17 -3.63
N ARG A 58 15.07 -2.74 -3.52
CA ARG A 58 13.90 -3.59 -3.28
C ARG A 58 13.00 -3.54 -4.51
N ASN A 59 12.64 -4.70 -5.02
CA ASN A 59 11.60 -4.86 -6.04
C ASN A 59 10.41 -5.57 -5.41
N ASP A 60 9.42 -4.80 -5.00
CA ASP A 60 8.15 -5.30 -4.46
C ASP A 60 7.10 -5.49 -5.58
N GLY A 61 7.46 -5.24 -6.84
CA GLY A 61 6.61 -5.41 -8.02
C GLY A 61 6.56 -6.84 -8.56
N GLU A 62 5.58 -7.11 -9.41
CA GLU A 62 5.37 -8.44 -10.03
C GLU A 62 6.29 -8.69 -11.24
N THR A 63 6.98 -7.67 -11.73
CA THR A 63 7.86 -7.75 -12.90
C THR A 63 9.31 -7.70 -12.48
N ASP A 64 10.14 -8.52 -13.12
CA ASP A 64 11.59 -8.52 -12.91
C ASP A 64 12.21 -7.18 -13.33
N VAL A 65 13.15 -6.69 -12.53
CA VAL A 65 13.90 -5.46 -12.79
C VAL A 65 15.35 -5.80 -13.08
N HIS A 66 15.92 -5.14 -14.10
CA HIS A 66 17.33 -5.23 -14.42
C HIS A 66 18.04 -3.91 -14.13
N ILE A 67 18.99 -3.92 -13.20
CA ILE A 67 19.79 -2.74 -12.86
C ILE A 67 20.91 -2.58 -13.89
N VAL A 68 20.80 -1.60 -14.77
CA VAL A 68 21.77 -1.34 -15.85
C VAL A 68 22.99 -0.57 -15.32
N HIS A 69 22.77 0.34 -14.36
CA HIS A 69 23.80 1.21 -13.81
C HIS A 69 23.47 1.59 -12.37
N ALA A 70 24.47 1.56 -11.50
CA ALA A 70 24.39 2.10 -10.14
C ALA A 70 25.70 2.84 -9.84
N THR A 71 25.70 4.17 -9.97
CA THR A 71 26.81 5.01 -9.52
C THR A 71 26.42 5.66 -8.20
N PRO A 72 27.24 5.54 -7.15
CA PRO A 72 27.17 6.46 -6.03
C PRO A 72 27.56 7.85 -6.53
N SER A 73 26.69 8.85 -6.34
CA SER A 73 26.94 10.27 -6.67
C SER A 73 27.80 10.97 -5.63
#